data_AF-A0A9P0L0E8-F1
#
_entry.id   AF-A0A9P0L0E8-F1
#
_cell.length_a   1.000
_cell.length_b   1.000
_cell.length_c   1.000
_cell.angle_alpha   90.00
_cell.angle_beta   90.00
_cell.angle_gamma   90.00
#
_symmetry.space_group_name_H-M   'P 1'
#
loop_
_entity.id
_entity.type
_entity.pdbx_description
1 polymer ?
#
loop_
_entity_poly.entity_id
_entity_poly.type
_entity_poly.pdbx_seq_one_letter_code
_entity_poly.pdbx_strand_id
1 'polypeptide(L)'
;MGGTEDDGGDSLCKICKHEVKDNEHGLLCEGKCQSWYHITCLGISSQLYKKMYGEILKILIWMCPSCKKQLKQLMELETCADKMKTLCDKFANIEGKVNSISESVEKSFSKPTYSQVAICNKQFSVAKPVSLPNLIIKPKNKQDLQKSKQDIEKIKPVDIGVRINTKRSYQMEKSF
;
A
#
# COMPACT_ATOMS: atom_id res chain seq x y z
N MET A 1 31.50 20.16 40.29
CA MET A 1 32.62 19.95 39.35
C MET A 1 32.26 18.78 38.44
N GLY A 2 32.32 18.98 37.12
CA GLY A 2 32.36 17.90 36.13
C GLY A 2 31.03 17.42 35.55
N GLY A 3 30.30 18.28 34.84
CA GLY A 3 29.35 17.83 33.82
C GLY A 3 30.10 17.71 32.50
N THR A 4 30.24 16.50 31.96
CA THR A 4 30.62 16.27 30.56
C THR A 4 29.37 15.78 29.85
N GLU A 5 28.63 16.73 29.30
CA GLU A 5 27.60 16.49 28.31
C GLU A 5 28.34 16.06 27.04
N ASP A 6 28.29 14.76 26.76
CA ASP A 6 28.92 14.12 25.61
C ASP A 6 28.04 14.38 24.36
N ASP A 7 28.15 15.59 23.81
CA ASP A 7 27.57 16.02 22.53
C ASP A 7 28.49 15.63 21.34
N GLY A 8 29.22 14.51 21.49
CA GLY A 8 30.30 14.08 20.60
C GLY A 8 29.90 13.09 19.49
N GLY A 9 28.61 12.96 19.18
CA GLY A 9 28.11 11.93 18.25
C GLY A 9 28.26 12.24 16.77
N ASP A 10 28.49 13.49 16.42
CA ASP A 10 28.33 13.97 15.05
C ASP A 10 29.60 13.87 14.20
N SER A 11 30.80 13.71 14.76
CA SER A 11 32.06 13.64 14.00
C SER A 11 32.44 12.23 13.51
N LEU A 12 31.67 11.19 13.84
CA LEU A 12 32.04 9.80 13.49
C LEU A 12 31.77 9.46 12.03
N CYS A 13 32.77 8.84 11.38
CA CYS A 13 32.63 8.29 10.04
C CYS A 13 31.58 7.17 10.01
N LYS A 14 30.56 7.29 9.14
CA LYS A 14 29.52 6.25 9.06
C LYS A 14 29.98 4.90 8.52
N ILE A 15 31.13 4.82 7.84
CA ILE A 15 31.67 3.58 7.29
C ILE A 15 32.55 2.87 8.32
N CYS A 16 33.67 3.48 8.72
CA CYS A 16 34.62 2.84 9.64
C CYS A 16 34.31 3.05 11.12
N LYS A 17 33.32 3.89 11.48
CA LYS A 17 32.94 4.23 12.86
C LYS A 17 34.01 4.92 13.70
N HIS A 18 35.10 5.38 13.07
CA HIS A 18 36.12 6.20 13.72
C HIS A 18 35.80 7.68 13.54
N GLU A 19 36.23 8.50 14.49
CA GLU A 19 36.14 9.96 14.42
C GLU A 19 36.85 10.49 13.18
N VAL A 20 36.21 11.42 12.47
CA VAL A 20 36.79 12.19 11.38
C VAL A 20 37.39 13.45 11.99
N LYS A 21 38.73 13.55 11.96
CA LYS A 21 39.44 14.68 12.56
C LYS A 21 39.64 15.82 11.56
N ASP A 22 39.82 17.04 12.04
CA ASP A 22 40.06 18.23 11.20
C ASP A 22 41.33 18.14 10.33
N ASN A 23 42.32 17.34 10.76
CA ASN A 23 43.54 17.09 10.00
C ASN A 23 43.41 15.96 8.98
N GLU A 24 42.27 15.27 8.95
CA GLU A 24 41.94 14.22 8.00
C GLU A 24 41.03 14.75 6.90
N HIS A 25 41.02 14.08 5.75
CA HIS A 25 40.12 14.44 4.67
C HIS A 25 38.75 13.79 4.88
N GLY A 26 37.78 14.62 5.28
CA GLY A 26 36.39 14.25 5.49
C GLY A 26 35.44 14.92 4.51
N LEU A 27 34.34 14.22 4.21
CA LEU A 27 33.18 14.77 3.51
C LEU A 27 31.95 14.67 4.41
N LEU A 28 31.27 15.80 4.61
CA LEU A 28 29.97 15.84 5.25
C LEU A 28 28.88 15.61 4.20
N CYS A 29 27.97 14.66 4.46
CA CYS A 29 26.82 14.46 3.60
C CYS A 29 25.74 15.48 3.92
N GLU A 30 25.45 16.39 2.97
CA GLU A 30 24.38 17.40 3.13
C GLU A 30 22.96 16.86 2.89
N GLY A 31 22.84 15.56 2.60
CA GLY A 31 21.55 14.87 2.69
C GLY A 31 21.04 14.76 4.13
N LYS A 32 19.84 14.18 4.29
CA LYS A 32 19.17 14.08 5.60
C LYS A 32 19.97 13.43 6.73
N CYS A 33 21.00 12.63 6.40
CA CYS A 33 21.79 11.93 7.41
C CYS A 33 22.84 12.80 8.10
N GLN A 34 23.22 13.95 7.51
CA GLN A 34 24.19 14.90 8.07
C GLN A 34 25.41 14.23 8.71
N SER A 35 25.95 13.23 8.03
CA SER A 35 26.98 12.35 8.60
C SER A 35 28.32 12.54 7.90
N TRP A 36 29.40 12.38 8.65
CA TRP A 36 30.76 12.44 8.13
C TRP A 36 31.25 11.13 7.52
N TYR A 37 32.17 11.26 6.55
CA TYR A 37 32.81 10.17 5.84
C TYR A 37 34.27 10.50 5.56
N HIS A 38 35.20 9.62 5.93
CA HIS A 38 36.55 9.70 5.40
C HIS A 38 36.55 9.49 3.88
N ILE A 39 37.34 10.28 3.15
CA ILE A 39 37.48 10.09 1.70
C ILE A 39 38.04 8.70 1.35
N THR A 40 38.90 8.15 2.22
CA THR A 40 39.49 6.82 2.07
C THR A 40 38.45 5.72 2.22
N CYS A 41 37.51 5.89 3.16
CA CYS A 41 36.37 5.00 3.33
C CYS A 41 35.41 5.05 2.14
N LEU A 42 35.36 6.16 1.41
CA LEU A 42 34.61 6.31 0.16
C LEU A 42 35.39 5.82 -1.07
N GLY A 43 36.65 5.40 -0.92
CA GLY A 43 37.52 5.02 -2.03
C GLY A 43 37.98 6.20 -2.90
N ILE A 44 37.89 7.43 -2.40
CA ILE A 44 38.30 8.65 -3.11
C ILE A 44 39.77 8.92 -2.80
N SER A 45 40.59 9.04 -3.85
CA SER A 45 42.01 9.41 -3.69
C SER A 45 42.16 10.87 -3.30
N SER A 46 43.22 11.21 -2.56
CA SER A 46 43.47 12.59 -2.11
C SER A 46 43.64 13.57 -3.28
N GLN A 47 44.15 13.12 -4.43
CA GLN A 47 44.26 13.95 -5.64
C GLN A 47 42.88 14.30 -6.21
N LEU A 48 41.97 13.32 -6.28
CA LEU A 48 40.60 13.55 -6.71
C LEU A 48 39.87 14.46 -5.72
N TYR A 49 40.04 14.23 -4.41
CA TYR A 49 39.46 15.09 -3.38
C TYR A 49 39.88 16.56 -3.53
N LYS A 50 41.17 16.84 -3.77
CA LYS A 50 41.66 18.22 -4.01
C LYS A 50 40.99 18.87 -5.22
N LYS A 51 40.81 18.13 -6.32
CA LYS A 51 40.07 18.62 -7.50
C LYS A 51 38.61 18.91 -7.16
N MET A 52 37.97 18.01 -6.41
CA MET A 52 36.59 18.21 -5.97
C MET A 52 36.45 19.45 -5.08
N TYR A 53 37.33 19.64 -4.10
CA TYR A 53 37.26 20.78 -3.18
C TYR A 53 37.62 22.12 -3.83
N GLY A 54 38.52 22.12 -4.83
CA GLY A 54 38.95 23.33 -5.52
C GLY A 54 37.87 23.96 -6.41
N GLU A 55 37.17 23.13 -7.20
CA GLU A 55 36.29 23.61 -8.28
C GLU A 55 34.84 23.11 -8.16
N ILE A 56 34.65 21.88 -7.68
CA ILE A 56 33.36 21.17 -7.79
C ILE A 56 32.49 21.45 -6.56
N LEU A 57 33.03 21.34 -5.34
CA LEU A 57 32.27 21.53 -4.10
C LEU A 57 31.85 22.98 -3.85
N LYS A 58 32.40 23.95 -4.59
CA LYS A 58 31.93 25.34 -4.56
C LYS A 58 30.56 25.51 -5.22
N ILE A 59 30.20 24.60 -6.14
CA ILE A 59 29.00 24.70 -6.97
C ILE A 59 28.07 23.50 -6.70
N LEU A 60 28.63 22.37 -6.27
CA LEU A 60 27.92 21.10 -6.15
C LEU A 60 28.01 20.55 -4.73
N ILE A 61 26.85 20.12 -4.24
CA ILE A 61 26.68 19.48 -2.95
C ILE A 61 27.06 18.00 -3.04
N TRP A 62 27.77 17.49 -2.03
CA TRP A 62 28.02 16.05 -1.92
C TRP A 62 26.97 15.36 -1.06
N MET A 63 26.47 14.21 -1.54
CA MET A 63 25.53 13.36 -0.83
C MET A 63 26.02 11.91 -0.81
N CYS A 64 25.87 11.24 0.33
CA CYS A 64 26.19 9.83 0.45
C CYS A 64 25.27 8.95 -0.44
N PRO A 65 25.69 7.73 -0.81
CA PRO A 65 24.91 6.85 -1.68
C PRO A 65 23.47 6.59 -1.19
N SER A 66 23.30 6.43 0.12
CA SER A 66 22.00 6.20 0.74
C SER A 66 21.06 7.40 0.60
N CYS A 67 21.54 8.62 0.87
CA CYS A 67 20.74 9.83 0.70
C CYS A 67 20.44 10.09 -0.78
N LYS A 68 21.41 9.87 -1.68
CA LYS A 68 21.20 9.99 -3.13
C LYS A 68 20.14 9.02 -3.64
N LYS A 69 20.15 7.76 -3.16
CA LYS A 69 19.13 6.77 -3.51
C LYS A 69 17.73 7.20 -3.07
N GLN A 70 17.60 7.71 -1.84
CA GLN A 70 16.32 8.18 -1.32
C GLN A 70 15.80 9.41 -2.09
N LEU A 71 16.68 10.37 -2.41
CA LEU A 71 16.31 11.51 -3.23
C LEU A 71 15.78 11.05 -4.59
N LYS A 72 16.47 10.10 -5.24
CA LYS A 72 16.00 9.52 -6.50
C LYS A 72 14.61 8.89 -6.37
N GLN A 73 14.38 8.11 -5.32
CA GLN A 73 13.07 7.49 -5.06
C GLN A 73 11.96 8.54 -4.86
N LEU A 74 12.27 9.65 -4.19
CA LEU A 74 11.32 10.76 -4.02
C LEU A 74 11.00 11.43 -5.37
N MET A 75 12.00 11.65 -6.23
CA MET A 75 11.75 12.16 -7.58
C MET A 75 10.94 11.18 -8.44
N GLU A 76 11.17 9.88 -8.29
CA GLU A 76 10.39 8.84 -8.98
C GLU A 76 8.92 8.80 -8.51
N LEU A 77 8.61 9.25 -7.29
CA LEU A 77 7.23 9.39 -6.80
C LEU A 77 6.50 10.54 -7.49
N GLU A 78 7.18 11.61 -7.90
CA GLU A 78 6.56 12.67 -8.71
C GLU A 78 6.08 12.09 -10.05
N THR A 79 6.85 11.18 -10.64
CA THR A 79 6.43 10.44 -11.84
C THR A 79 5.25 9.50 -11.57
N CYS A 80 5.01 9.11 -10.31
CA CYS A 80 3.84 8.35 -9.92
C CYS A 80 2.57 9.21 -9.96
N ALA A 81 2.66 10.52 -9.77
CA ALA A 81 1.52 11.42 -9.91
C ALA A 81 0.96 11.40 -11.34
N ASP A 82 1.82 11.37 -12.35
CA ASP A 82 1.40 11.26 -13.76
C ASP A 82 0.72 9.91 -14.05
N LYS A 83 1.27 8.83 -13.48
CA LYS A 83 0.64 7.50 -13.55
C LYS A 83 -0.71 7.49 -12.85
N MET A 84 -0.82 8.14 -11.70
CA MET A 84 -2.07 8.27 -10.94
C MET A 84 -3.12 9.02 -11.74
N LYS A 85 -2.76 10.14 -12.37
CA LYS A 85 -3.65 10.90 -13.26
C LYS A 85 -4.16 10.02 -14.40
N THR A 86 -3.26 9.30 -15.06
CA THR A 86 -3.61 8.36 -16.14
C THR A 86 -4.56 7.25 -15.65
N LEU A 87 -4.36 6.76 -14.43
CA LEU A 87 -5.26 5.77 -13.82
C LEU A 87 -6.65 6.37 -13.54
N CYS A 88 -6.72 7.59 -12.99
CA CYS A 88 -7.99 8.29 -12.78
C CYS A 88 -8.76 8.49 -14.09
N ASP A 89 -8.09 8.89 -15.17
CA ASP A 89 -8.72 9.06 -16.48
C ASP A 89 -9.28 7.73 -17.01
N LYS A 90 -8.56 6.62 -16.79
CA LYS A 90 -9.04 5.27 -17.14
C LYS A 90 -10.24 4.86 -16.29
N PHE A 91 -10.26 5.17 -15.00
CA PHE A 91 -11.40 4.91 -14.12
C PHE A 91 -12.64 5.68 -14.58
N ALA A 92 -12.51 6.98 -14.87
CA ALA A 92 -13.63 7.79 -15.37
C ALA A 92 -14.22 7.23 -16.67
N ASN A 93 -13.37 6.74 -17.59
CA ASN A 93 -13.83 6.08 -18.80
C ASN A 93 -14.57 4.76 -18.52
N ILE A 94 -14.07 3.95 -17.58
CA ILE A 94 -14.73 2.70 -17.17
C ILE A 94 -16.09 2.99 -16.54
N GLU A 95 -16.17 3.97 -15.62
CA GLU A 95 -17.43 4.39 -15.01
C GLU A 95 -18.45 4.83 -16.06
N GLY A 96 -18.02 5.62 -17.06
CA GLY A 96 -18.87 6.00 -18.19
C GLY A 96 -19.40 4.79 -18.97
N LYS A 97 -18.55 3.78 -19.24
CA LYS A 97 -18.97 2.54 -19.91
C LYS A 97 -19.94 1.73 -19.07
N VAL A 98 -19.71 1.61 -17.76
CA VAL A 98 -20.60 0.88 -16.84
C VAL A 98 -21.98 1.53 -16.82
N ASN A 99 -22.05 2.85 -16.72
CA ASN A 99 -23.32 3.59 -16.75
C ASN A 99 -24.07 3.36 -18.07
N SER A 100 -23.37 3.42 -19.20
CA SER A 100 -23.98 3.20 -20.52
C SER A 100 -24.49 1.76 -20.71
N ILE A 101 -23.78 0.77 -20.15
CA ILE A 101 -24.24 -0.62 -20.10
C ILE A 101 -25.47 -0.74 -19.20
N SER A 102 -25.46 -0.14 -18.02
CA SER A 102 -26.59 -0.15 -17.08
C SER A 102 -27.86 0.39 -17.73
N GLU A 103 -27.78 1.52 -18.42
CA GLU A 103 -28.91 2.10 -19.16
C GLU A 103 -29.41 1.19 -20.28
N SER A 104 -28.50 0.50 -20.97
CA SER A 104 -28.86 -0.45 -22.04
C SER A 104 -29.56 -1.70 -21.49
N VAL A 105 -29.13 -2.18 -20.32
CA VAL A 105 -29.77 -3.27 -19.59
C VAL A 105 -31.18 -2.87 -19.16
N GLU A 106 -31.36 -1.71 -18.53
CA GLU A 106 -32.69 -1.25 -18.11
C GLU A 106 -33.69 -1.12 -19.26
N LYS A 107 -33.24 -0.62 -20.43
CA LYS A 107 -34.07 -0.56 -21.64
C LYS A 107 -34.46 -1.95 -22.16
N SER A 108 -33.60 -2.95 -21.96
CA SER A 108 -33.83 -4.32 -22.41
C SER A 108 -34.73 -5.12 -21.46
N PHE A 109 -34.84 -4.71 -20.20
CA PHE A 109 -35.66 -5.35 -19.15
C PHE A 109 -36.94 -4.57 -18.82
N SER A 110 -37.55 -3.91 -19.81
CA SER A 110 -38.94 -3.46 -19.65
C SER A 110 -39.80 -4.66 -19.22
N LYS A 111 -40.55 -4.51 -18.12
CA LYS A 111 -41.35 -5.59 -17.54
C LYS A 111 -42.17 -6.24 -18.67
N PRO A 112 -41.99 -7.56 -18.93
CA PRO A 112 -42.69 -8.19 -20.03
C PRO A 112 -44.18 -7.96 -19.83
N THR A 113 -44.82 -7.43 -20.86
CA THR A 113 -46.25 -7.16 -20.81
C THR A 113 -47.01 -8.48 -20.74
N TYR A 114 -48.20 -8.46 -20.13
CA TYR A 114 -49.03 -9.66 -19.97
C TYR A 114 -49.26 -10.40 -21.31
N SER A 115 -49.38 -9.67 -22.41
CA SER A 115 -49.48 -10.22 -23.77
C SER A 115 -48.22 -10.95 -24.23
N GLN A 116 -47.03 -10.43 -23.94
CA GLN A 116 -45.74 -11.08 -24.26
C GLN A 116 -45.56 -12.39 -23.47
N VAL A 117 -45.98 -12.41 -22.21
CA VAL A 117 -45.96 -13.62 -21.36
C VAL A 117 -46.96 -14.67 -21.89
N ALA A 118 -48.15 -14.24 -22.33
CA ALA A 118 -49.18 -15.14 -22.87
C ALA A 118 -48.78 -15.78 -24.22
N ILE A 119 -47.99 -15.09 -25.05
CA ILE A 119 -47.49 -15.61 -26.34
C ILE A 119 -46.41 -16.68 -26.12
N CYS A 120 -45.50 -16.47 -25.16
CA CYS A 120 -44.43 -17.43 -24.87
C CYS A 120 -44.99 -18.78 -24.35
N ASN A 121 -46.06 -18.73 -23.55
CA ASN A 121 -46.75 -19.94 -23.08
C ASN A 121 -47.48 -20.71 -24.20
N LYS A 122 -47.87 -20.06 -25.30
CA LYS A 122 -48.48 -20.73 -26.47
C LYS A 122 -47.47 -21.45 -27.38
N GLN A 123 -46.18 -21.08 -27.31
CA GLN A 123 -45.14 -21.76 -28.09
C GLN A 123 -44.61 -23.02 -27.41
N PHE A 124 -44.78 -23.17 -26.10
CA PHE A 124 -44.39 -24.38 -25.35
C PHE A 124 -45.50 -25.44 -25.25
N SER A 125 -46.70 -25.18 -25.77
CA SER A 125 -47.82 -26.14 -25.74
C SER A 125 -47.79 -27.23 -26.82
N VAL A 126 -46.63 -27.51 -27.44
CA VAL A 126 -46.48 -28.60 -28.45
C VAL A 126 -45.43 -29.63 -28.06
N ALA A 127 -45.24 -29.88 -26.76
CA ALA A 127 -44.65 -31.13 -26.30
C ALA A 127 -45.72 -31.90 -25.52
N LYS A 128 -46.05 -33.12 -25.99
CA LYS A 128 -46.92 -34.06 -25.29
C LYS A 128 -46.56 -34.13 -23.80
N PRO A 129 -47.55 -34.17 -22.89
CA PRO A 129 -47.26 -34.39 -21.47
C PRO A 129 -46.63 -35.78 -21.34
N VAL A 130 -45.32 -35.82 -21.09
CA VAL A 130 -44.70 -37.01 -20.49
C VAL A 130 -45.20 -37.02 -19.05
N SER A 131 -45.93 -38.07 -18.70
CA SER A 131 -46.41 -38.31 -17.35
C SER A 131 -45.21 -38.40 -16.39
N LEU A 132 -44.84 -37.29 -15.77
CA LEU A 132 -43.96 -37.31 -14.63
C LEU A 132 -44.78 -37.84 -13.43
N PRO A 133 -44.28 -38.87 -12.73
CA PRO A 133 -44.92 -39.32 -11.50
C PRO A 133 -44.95 -38.14 -10.52
N ASN A 134 -46.12 -37.94 -9.89
CA ASN A 134 -46.35 -36.88 -8.91
C ASN A 134 -45.23 -36.86 -7.86
N LEU A 135 -44.25 -35.98 -8.03
CA LEU A 135 -43.26 -35.68 -7.01
C LEU A 135 -43.96 -34.79 -5.99
N ILE A 136 -44.60 -35.46 -5.02
CA ILE A 136 -44.99 -34.83 -3.76
C ILE A 136 -43.69 -34.46 -3.06
N ILE A 137 -43.24 -33.23 -3.24
CA ILE A 137 -42.17 -32.65 -2.44
C ILE A 137 -42.76 -32.43 -1.05
N LYS A 138 -42.69 -33.46 -0.19
CA LYS A 138 -42.87 -33.26 1.25
C LYS A 138 -41.68 -32.42 1.73
N PRO A 139 -41.91 -31.30 2.44
CA PRO A 139 -40.82 -30.58 3.06
C PRO A 139 -40.08 -31.54 4.01
N LYS A 140 -38.81 -31.85 3.68
CA LYS A 140 -37.94 -32.58 4.59
C LYS A 140 -37.60 -31.63 5.74
N ASN A 141 -37.97 -32.07 6.94
CA ASN A 141 -37.73 -31.43 8.23
C ASN A 141 -38.52 -30.15 8.50
N LYS A 142 -39.51 -30.29 9.38
CA LYS A 142 -39.83 -29.24 10.34
C LYS A 142 -38.52 -28.93 11.09
N GLN A 143 -37.85 -27.84 10.74
CA GLN A 143 -36.82 -27.30 11.60
C GLN A 143 -37.50 -26.95 12.93
N ASP A 144 -37.10 -27.67 13.97
CA ASP A 144 -37.59 -27.47 15.32
C ASP A 144 -37.14 -26.08 15.78
N LEU A 145 -38.09 -25.14 15.83
CA LEU A 145 -37.87 -23.73 16.14
C LEU A 145 -37.22 -23.52 17.52
N GLN A 146 -37.24 -24.55 18.38
CA GLN A 146 -36.57 -24.52 19.68
C GLN A 146 -35.06 -24.76 19.57
N LYS A 147 -34.58 -25.50 18.57
CA LYS A 147 -33.15 -25.84 18.44
C LYS A 147 -32.33 -24.67 17.90
N SER A 148 -32.89 -23.88 16.99
CA SER A 148 -32.23 -22.68 16.44
C SER A 148 -32.03 -21.55 17.47
N LYS A 149 -32.87 -21.48 18.51
CA LYS A 149 -32.71 -20.48 19.59
C LYS A 149 -31.52 -20.79 20.50
N GLN A 150 -31.23 -22.06 20.76
CA GLN A 150 -30.11 -22.47 21.61
C GLN A 150 -28.74 -22.27 20.94
N ASP A 151 -28.68 -22.25 19.61
CA ASP A 151 -27.43 -22.03 18.86
C ASP A 151 -27.05 -20.54 18.75
N ILE A 152 -28.04 -19.64 18.77
CA ILE A 152 -27.82 -18.18 18.74
C ILE A 152 -27.25 -17.67 20.08
N GLU A 153 -27.68 -18.23 21.22
CA GLU A 153 -27.19 -17.83 22.55
C GLU A 153 -25.73 -18.25 22.83
N LYS A 154 -25.11 -19.08 21.98
CA LYS A 154 -23.70 -19.50 22.14
C LYS A 154 -22.71 -18.63 21.38
N ILE A 155 -23.16 -17.64 20.61
CA ILE A 155 -22.27 -16.73 19.89
C ILE A 155 -21.85 -15.62 20.86
N LYS A 156 -20.67 -15.78 21.47
CA LYS A 156 -20.03 -14.69 22.22
C LYS A 156 -19.62 -13.59 21.23
N PRO A 157 -19.93 -12.31 21.50
CA PRO A 157 -19.46 -11.20 20.69
C PRO A 157 -17.96 -11.05 20.91
N VAL A 158 -17.15 -11.37 19.90
CA VAL A 158 -15.74 -10.98 19.86
C VAL A 158 -15.63 -9.77 18.94
N ASP A 159 -15.53 -8.62 19.58
CA ASP A 159 -14.98 -7.33 19.17
C ASP A 159 -14.73 -7.09 17.67
N ILE A 160 -15.73 -6.49 17.02
CA ILE A 160 -15.50 -5.58 15.90
C ILE A 160 -14.87 -4.32 16.51
N GLY A 161 -13.54 -4.32 16.60
CA GLY A 161 -12.73 -3.22 17.07
C GLY A 161 -11.58 -2.97 16.10
N VAL A 162 -11.90 -2.34 14.96
CA VAL A 162 -10.91 -1.68 14.11
C VAL A 162 -10.17 -0.66 14.98
N ARG A 163 -8.89 -0.91 15.30
CA ARG A 163 -7.98 0.11 15.84
C ARG A 163 -6.95 0.49 14.79
N ILE A 164 -7.10 1.69 14.27
CA ILE A 164 -6.09 2.40 13.50
C ILE A 164 -5.13 3.07 14.49
N ASN A 165 -3.87 2.62 14.46
CA ASN A 165 -2.61 3.36 14.64
C ASN A 165 -2.24 4.06 15.99
N THR A 166 -0.92 4.14 16.14
CA THR A 166 -0.09 5.01 17.01
C THR A 166 0.30 4.48 18.40
N LYS A 167 1.55 3.99 18.52
CA LYS A 167 2.60 4.58 19.37
C LYS A 167 3.93 3.81 19.32
N ARG A 168 4.98 4.56 18.97
CA ARG A 168 6.37 4.42 19.45
C ARG A 168 6.43 3.90 20.90
N SER A 169 7.29 2.93 21.17
CA SER A 169 8.03 2.87 22.43
C SER A 169 9.35 2.11 22.28
N TYR A 170 10.40 2.78 22.75
CA TYR A 170 11.72 2.25 23.10
C TYR A 170 11.62 1.36 24.34
N GLN A 171 12.28 0.21 24.37
CA GLN A 171 12.95 -0.43 25.53
C GLN A 171 14.07 -1.31 24.95
N MET A 172 15.36 -1.01 25.16
CA MET A 172 16.20 -1.37 26.32
C MET A 172 16.00 -2.81 26.80
N GLU A 173 16.89 -3.70 26.37
CA GLU A 173 17.29 -4.87 27.16
C GLU A 173 18.81 -4.84 27.35
N LYS A 174 19.18 -4.62 28.62
CA LYS A 174 20.45 -5.04 29.23
C LYS A 174 20.31 -6.51 29.66
N SER A 175 21.45 -7.13 29.94
CA SER A 175 21.72 -8.48 30.53
C SER A 175 22.06 -9.50 29.43
N PHE A 176 23.25 -10.10 29.33
CA PHE A 176 24.36 -10.36 30.27
C PHE A 176 25.72 -10.09 29.61
#